data_AF-A0A965LSE0-F1
#
_entry.id   AF-A0A965LSE0-F1
#
_cell.length_a   1.000
_cell.length_b   1.000
_cell.length_c   1.000
_cell.angle_alpha   90.00
_cell.angle_beta   90.00
_cell.angle_gamma   90.00
#
_symmetry.space_group_name_H-M   'P 1'
#
loop_
_entity.id
_entity.type
_entity.pdbx_description
1 polymer ?
#
loop_
_entity_poly.entity_id
_entity_poly.type
_entity_poly.pdbx_seq_one_letter_code
_entity_poly.pdbx_strand_id
1 'polypeptide(L)'
;MRTFLLAVALLAAGCGEWVDAKPQETNVDQDGDGYVVDQDCDDNDASVHPQALVYCDGQMDKDRNCDGVPDLASCDYDGDGLSPEDGDCDDHDRQVYAGREETCDDTSGKDNDCDGLDDASDPDCAGTDDTAAL
;
A
#
# COMPACT_ATOMS: atom_id res chain seq x y z
N MET A 1 -73.35 11.40 43.69
CA MET A 1 -72.27 10.63 43.06
C MET A 1 -71.66 11.52 41.98
N ARG A 2 -70.54 12.18 42.27
CA ARG A 2 -69.84 13.07 41.34
C ARG A 2 -68.53 12.39 40.98
N THR A 3 -68.34 12.23 39.68
CA THR A 3 -67.29 11.51 38.98
C THR A 3 -65.89 11.97 39.36
N PHE A 4 -65.03 11.00 39.65
CA PHE A 4 -63.58 11.16 39.73
C PHE A 4 -63.03 11.51 38.33
N LEU A 5 -62.35 12.65 38.21
CA LEU A 5 -61.41 12.89 37.12
C LEU A 5 -60.03 13.02 37.75
N LEU A 6 -59.30 11.91 37.79
CA LEU A 6 -57.85 11.94 38.02
C LEU A 6 -57.21 12.67 36.83
N ALA A 7 -56.62 13.82 37.09
CA ALA A 7 -55.67 14.42 36.17
C ALA A 7 -54.41 13.55 36.16
N VAL A 8 -54.17 12.85 35.06
CA VAL A 8 -52.91 12.15 34.80
C VAL A 8 -51.88 13.21 34.43
N ALA A 9 -51.08 13.63 35.40
CA ALA A 9 -49.90 14.46 35.17
C ALA A 9 -48.75 13.56 34.70
N LEU A 10 -48.62 13.38 33.39
CA LEU A 10 -47.42 12.81 32.77
C LEU A 10 -46.58 13.96 32.21
N LEU A 11 -45.91 14.68 33.11
CA LEU A 11 -44.80 15.56 32.79
C LEU A 11 -43.56 14.69 32.62
N ALA A 12 -43.43 14.04 31.46
CA ALA A 12 -42.12 13.58 30.99
C ALA A 12 -41.37 14.82 30.47
N ALA A 13 -40.90 15.66 31.40
CA ALA A 13 -39.82 16.58 31.12
C ALA A 13 -38.53 15.77 31.11
N GLY A 14 -37.99 15.58 29.92
CA GLY A 14 -36.79 14.80 29.70
C GLY A 14 -36.71 14.34 28.26
N CYS A 15 -36.59 15.29 27.34
CA CYS A 15 -35.85 15.02 26.12
C CYS A 15 -34.46 14.61 26.59
N GLY A 16 -34.20 13.31 26.73
CA GLY A 16 -32.83 12.84 26.63
C GLY A 16 -32.33 13.39 25.30
N GLU A 17 -31.32 14.26 25.39
CA GLU A 17 -30.60 14.76 24.22
C GLU A 17 -30.22 13.54 23.41
N TRP A 18 -30.98 13.33 22.33
CA TRP A 18 -30.43 12.83 21.10
C TRP A 18 -29.30 13.81 20.84
N VAL A 19 -28.09 13.49 21.32
CA VAL A 19 -26.90 14.02 20.70
C VAL A 19 -27.11 13.64 19.26
N ASP A 20 -27.48 14.63 18.45
CA ASP A 20 -27.57 14.50 17.02
C ASP A 20 -26.29 13.75 16.67
N ALA A 21 -26.43 12.48 16.28
CA ALA A 21 -25.37 11.80 15.59
C ALA A 21 -25.14 12.76 14.44
N LYS A 22 -24.06 13.56 14.54
CA LYS A 22 -23.64 14.39 13.44
C LYS A 22 -23.73 13.46 12.25
N PRO A 23 -24.46 13.83 11.18
CA PRO A 23 -24.39 13.02 9.96
C PRO A 23 -22.91 12.75 9.79
N GLN A 24 -22.55 11.47 9.70
CA GLN A 24 -21.16 11.08 9.48
C GLN A 24 -20.83 11.78 8.17
N GLU A 25 -20.20 12.95 8.27
CA GLU A 25 -19.77 13.76 7.16
C GLU A 25 -18.89 12.79 6.40
N THR A 26 -19.30 12.31 5.23
CA THR A 26 -18.53 11.31 4.48
C THR A 26 -17.30 11.95 3.83
N ASN A 27 -16.83 13.04 4.42
CA ASN A 27 -15.89 14.01 3.88
C ASN A 27 -15.27 14.74 5.09
N VAL A 28 -14.85 13.95 6.09
CA VAL A 28 -14.00 14.46 7.17
C VAL A 28 -12.58 14.52 6.63
N ASP A 29 -11.88 15.57 7.03
CA ASP A 29 -10.44 15.78 6.96
C ASP A 29 -9.98 15.65 8.41
N GLN A 30 -9.55 14.46 8.83
CA GLN A 30 -9.30 14.16 10.24
C GLN A 30 -7.88 14.54 10.68
N ASP A 31 -6.90 14.51 9.79
CA ASP A 31 -5.52 14.89 10.10
C ASP A 31 -5.16 16.34 9.75
N GLY A 32 -6.00 17.03 8.98
CA GLY A 32 -5.91 18.46 8.70
C GLY A 32 -4.97 18.81 7.56
N ASP A 33 -4.71 17.91 6.62
CA ASP A 33 -3.85 18.17 5.46
C ASP A 33 -4.58 18.83 4.26
N GLY A 34 -5.90 18.96 4.37
CA GLY A 34 -6.76 19.57 3.35
C GLY A 34 -7.33 18.59 2.34
N TYR A 35 -7.07 17.30 2.49
CA TYR A 35 -7.73 16.20 1.83
C TYR A 35 -8.72 15.55 2.79
N VAL A 36 -9.67 14.84 2.21
CA VAL A 36 -10.80 14.25 2.95
C VAL A 36 -10.77 12.77 2.66
N VAL A 37 -11.38 11.95 3.51
CA VAL A 37 -11.37 10.47 3.40
C VAL A 37 -11.68 9.88 2.00
N ASP A 38 -12.37 10.59 1.11
CA ASP A 38 -12.63 10.15 -0.28
C ASP A 38 -11.44 10.36 -1.23
N GLN A 39 -10.47 11.18 -0.85
CA GLN A 39 -9.27 11.56 -1.61
C GLN A 39 -7.99 11.10 -0.90
N ASP A 40 -8.04 10.94 0.42
CA ASP A 40 -6.92 10.55 1.25
C ASP A 40 -7.00 9.06 1.62
N CYS A 41 -5.93 8.34 1.31
CA CYS A 41 -5.77 6.92 1.59
C CYS A 41 -5.43 6.63 3.06
N ASP A 42 -4.98 7.62 3.84
CA ASP A 42 -4.83 7.55 5.29
C ASP A 42 -5.17 8.89 5.98
N ASP A 43 -6.48 9.15 6.16
CA ASP A 43 -7.09 10.31 6.86
C ASP A 43 -6.70 10.45 8.36
N ASN A 44 -5.69 9.70 8.83
CA ASN A 44 -5.10 9.83 10.16
C ASN A 44 -3.63 10.32 10.13
N ASP A 45 -3.06 10.54 8.95
CA ASP A 45 -1.66 10.89 8.75
C ASP A 45 -1.51 11.98 7.68
N ALA A 46 -1.44 13.24 8.11
CA ALA A 46 -1.29 14.42 7.26
C ALA A 46 -0.03 14.46 6.36
N SER A 47 0.82 13.42 6.40
CA SER A 47 1.92 13.21 5.46
C SER A 47 1.57 12.28 4.29
N VAL A 48 0.36 11.72 4.28
CA VAL A 48 -0.21 10.83 3.27
C VAL A 48 -1.38 11.56 2.61
N HIS A 49 -1.27 11.87 1.33
CA HIS A 49 -2.32 12.53 0.55
C HIS A 49 -1.96 12.57 -0.94
N PRO A 50 -2.92 12.83 -1.86
CA PRO A 50 -2.69 12.92 -3.32
C PRO A 50 -1.54 13.81 -3.84
N GLN A 51 -0.95 14.65 -2.99
CA GLN A 51 0.15 15.56 -3.34
C GLN A 51 1.37 15.37 -2.43
N ALA A 52 1.39 14.32 -1.61
CA ALA A 52 2.53 14.04 -0.77
C ALA A 52 3.76 13.76 -1.62
N LEU A 53 4.92 14.17 -1.12
CA LEU A 53 6.18 13.78 -1.73
C LEU A 53 6.49 12.35 -1.34
N VAL A 54 6.86 11.54 -2.34
CA VAL A 54 7.37 10.19 -2.15
C VAL A 54 8.84 10.27 -1.74
N TYR A 55 9.23 9.50 -0.72
CA TYR A 55 10.61 9.40 -0.26
C TYR A 55 11.05 7.95 -0.21
N CYS A 56 12.27 7.68 -0.67
CA CYS A 56 12.92 6.39 -0.51
C CYS A 56 13.50 6.27 0.91
N ASP A 57 12.63 6.16 1.92
CA ASP A 57 12.97 6.12 3.36
C ASP A 57 12.92 4.70 3.97
N GLY A 58 12.73 3.66 3.15
CA GLY A 58 12.68 2.26 3.56
C GLY A 58 11.30 1.79 4.06
N GLN A 59 10.23 2.58 3.89
CA GLN A 59 8.85 2.14 4.15
C GLN A 59 8.24 1.48 2.91
N MET A 60 8.42 0.16 2.85
CA MET A 60 8.19 -0.75 1.72
C MET A 60 6.71 -1.01 1.36
N ASP A 61 5.74 -0.41 2.04
CA ASP A 61 4.31 -0.70 1.82
C ASP A 61 3.44 0.56 1.87
N LYS A 62 4.04 1.73 2.03
CA LYS A 62 3.32 2.98 2.18
C LYS A 62 3.10 3.62 0.81
N ASP A 63 1.85 3.89 0.47
CA ASP A 63 1.43 4.75 -0.65
C ASP A 63 1.20 6.14 -0.05
N ARG A 64 2.20 7.03 -0.09
CA ARG A 64 2.06 8.37 0.50
C ARG A 64 1.27 9.30 -0.39
N ASN A 65 1.39 9.14 -1.71
CA ASN A 65 0.77 10.07 -2.66
C ASN A 65 -0.62 9.61 -3.12
N CYS A 66 -1.18 8.55 -2.51
CA CYS A 66 -2.48 7.96 -2.78
C CYS A 66 -2.76 7.68 -4.27
N ASP A 67 -1.73 7.28 -5.01
CA ASP A 67 -1.85 6.95 -6.43
C ASP A 67 -2.20 5.47 -6.69
N GLY A 68 -2.27 4.68 -5.61
CA GLY A 68 -2.59 3.25 -5.63
C GLY A 68 -1.37 2.36 -5.83
N VAL A 69 -0.16 2.94 -5.87
CA VAL A 69 1.11 2.23 -5.99
C VAL A 69 1.93 2.48 -4.72
N PRO A 70 2.46 1.42 -4.08
CA PRO A 70 3.40 1.59 -2.97
C PRO A 70 4.63 2.41 -3.39
N ASP A 71 5.04 3.38 -2.57
CA ASP A 71 6.11 4.36 -2.84
C ASP A 71 7.44 3.75 -3.32
N LEU A 72 7.79 2.56 -2.82
CA LEU A 72 8.99 1.81 -3.24
C LEU A 72 9.00 1.44 -4.72
N ALA A 73 7.84 1.30 -5.38
CA ALA A 73 7.82 0.84 -6.76
C ALA A 73 8.56 1.82 -7.68
N SER A 74 8.66 3.09 -7.28
CA SER A 74 9.37 4.15 -7.99
C SER A 74 10.76 4.47 -7.46
N CYS A 75 11.27 3.70 -6.50
CA CYS A 75 12.60 3.90 -5.90
C CYS A 75 13.59 2.87 -6.45
N ASP A 76 14.85 3.29 -6.60
CA ASP A 76 16.03 2.45 -6.88
C ASP A 76 16.87 2.41 -5.58
N TYR A 77 16.67 1.39 -4.75
CA TYR A 77 17.28 1.28 -3.43
C TYR A 77 18.67 0.65 -3.45
N ASP A 78 18.94 -0.23 -4.41
CA ASP A 78 20.25 -0.87 -4.51
C ASP A 78 21.24 -0.10 -5.39
N GLY A 79 20.76 0.82 -6.22
CA GLY A 79 21.52 1.73 -7.06
C GLY A 79 22.04 1.08 -8.34
N ASP A 80 21.28 0.19 -8.97
CA ASP A 80 21.60 -0.36 -10.30
C ASP A 80 21.07 0.49 -11.46
N GLY A 81 20.19 1.45 -11.16
CA GLY A 81 19.59 2.38 -12.11
C GLY A 81 18.17 2.01 -12.56
N LEU A 82 17.58 0.95 -12.00
CA LEU A 82 16.19 0.55 -12.20
C LEU A 82 15.44 0.54 -10.87
N SER A 83 14.14 0.80 -10.95
CA SER A 83 13.19 0.66 -9.85
C SER A 83 12.30 -0.55 -10.13
N PRO A 84 11.49 -1.01 -9.16
CA PRO A 84 10.56 -2.10 -9.41
C PRO A 84 9.58 -1.85 -10.56
N GLU A 85 9.13 -0.61 -10.76
CA GLU A 85 8.27 -0.25 -11.89
C GLU A 85 9.01 -0.19 -13.24
N ASP A 86 10.33 0.05 -13.21
CA ASP A 86 11.18 0.10 -14.40
C ASP A 86 11.78 -1.27 -14.78
N GLY A 87 11.55 -2.32 -13.97
CA GLY A 87 11.92 -3.70 -14.30
C GLY A 87 12.88 -4.38 -13.31
N ASP A 88 13.05 -3.85 -12.11
CA ASP A 88 13.79 -4.50 -11.05
C ASP A 88 12.90 -5.49 -10.25
N CYS A 89 13.27 -6.77 -10.21
CA CYS A 89 12.55 -7.80 -9.47
C CYS A 89 13.10 -8.05 -8.06
N ASP A 90 14.26 -7.52 -7.69
CA ASP A 90 14.86 -7.56 -6.35
C ASP A 90 15.66 -6.28 -6.08
N ASP A 91 14.94 -5.18 -5.77
CA ASP A 91 15.43 -3.82 -5.46
C ASP A 91 16.25 -3.69 -4.16
N HIS A 92 16.83 -4.80 -3.71
CA HIS A 92 17.82 -4.89 -2.65
C HIS A 92 19.12 -5.57 -3.11
N ASP A 93 19.22 -5.98 -4.38
CA ASP A 93 20.36 -6.65 -4.97
C ASP A 93 20.65 -6.13 -6.38
N ARG A 94 21.62 -5.21 -6.46
CA ARG A 94 22.08 -4.52 -7.70
C ARG A 94 22.51 -5.43 -8.87
N GLN A 95 22.48 -6.74 -8.65
CA GLN A 95 22.80 -7.77 -9.63
C GLN A 95 21.55 -8.48 -10.15
N VAL A 96 20.35 -8.01 -9.82
CA VAL A 96 19.07 -8.59 -10.21
C VAL A 96 18.23 -7.50 -10.87
N TYR A 97 18.20 -7.45 -12.20
CA TYR A 97 17.43 -6.42 -12.91
C TYR A 97 17.17 -6.74 -14.38
N ALA A 98 16.09 -6.19 -14.92
CA ALA A 98 15.70 -6.35 -16.33
C ALA A 98 16.85 -6.13 -17.33
N GLY A 99 17.13 -7.16 -18.12
CA GLY A 99 18.10 -7.10 -19.24
C GLY A 99 19.56 -7.25 -18.82
N ARG A 100 19.81 -7.75 -17.61
CA ARG A 100 21.10 -8.31 -17.20
C ARG A 100 21.38 -9.63 -17.95
N GLU A 101 22.60 -10.15 -17.84
CA GLU A 101 22.89 -11.54 -18.22
C GLU A 101 22.54 -12.44 -17.02
N GLU A 102 21.76 -13.49 -17.29
CA GLU A 102 21.31 -14.46 -16.30
C GLU A 102 22.49 -15.17 -15.63
N THR A 103 22.44 -15.35 -14.31
CA THR A 103 23.54 -15.93 -13.53
C THR A 103 23.19 -17.33 -13.06
N CYS A 104 23.47 -18.31 -13.92
CA CYS A 104 23.06 -19.70 -13.72
C CYS A 104 23.82 -20.47 -12.63
N ASP A 105 23.14 -21.45 -12.02
CA ASP A 105 23.62 -22.26 -10.89
C ASP A 105 24.01 -21.38 -9.69
N ASP A 106 23.29 -20.26 -9.53
CA ASP A 106 23.34 -19.55 -8.28
C ASP A 106 22.70 -20.44 -7.19
N THR A 107 23.19 -20.35 -5.96
CA THR A 107 22.69 -21.24 -4.89
C THR A 107 21.24 -20.96 -4.49
N SER A 108 20.62 -19.94 -5.08
CA SER A 108 19.27 -19.47 -4.81
C SER A 108 18.25 -19.80 -5.90
N GLY A 109 18.69 -20.16 -7.12
CA GLY A 109 17.83 -20.36 -8.29
C GLY A 109 17.01 -19.12 -8.62
N LYS A 110 17.63 -17.93 -8.59
CA LYS A 110 16.95 -16.64 -8.79
C LYS A 110 16.85 -16.30 -10.27
N ASP A 111 15.78 -15.60 -10.61
CA ASP A 111 15.67 -14.82 -11.84
C ASP A 111 16.56 -13.58 -11.67
N ASN A 112 17.76 -13.56 -12.26
CA ASN A 112 18.72 -12.45 -12.13
C ASN A 112 18.57 -11.40 -13.23
N ASP A 113 17.89 -11.71 -14.33
CA ASP A 113 17.61 -10.77 -15.41
C ASP A 113 16.17 -10.30 -15.50
N CYS A 114 15.33 -10.71 -14.55
CA CYS A 114 13.93 -10.34 -14.35
C CYS A 114 13.03 -10.62 -15.56
N ASP A 115 13.31 -11.69 -16.32
CA ASP A 115 12.48 -12.11 -17.46
C ASP A 115 11.28 -12.99 -17.07
N GLY A 116 11.23 -13.40 -15.79
CA GLY A 116 10.20 -14.23 -15.20
C GLY A 116 10.51 -15.72 -15.18
N LEU A 117 11.74 -16.13 -15.50
CA LEU A 117 12.22 -17.51 -15.48
C LEU A 117 13.28 -17.71 -14.40
N ASP A 118 13.25 -18.87 -13.73
CA ASP A 118 14.32 -19.29 -12.82
C ASP A 118 15.38 -20.09 -13.59
N ASP A 119 16.58 -20.30 -13.01
CA ASP A 119 17.70 -21.00 -13.66
C ASP A 119 17.30 -22.31 -14.37
N ALA A 120 16.36 -23.06 -13.76
CA ALA A 120 15.93 -24.36 -14.26
C ALA A 120 15.00 -24.27 -15.48
N SER A 121 14.32 -23.14 -15.65
CA SER A 121 13.38 -22.87 -16.73
C SER A 121 13.92 -21.91 -17.78
N ASP A 122 15.05 -21.25 -17.48
CA ASP A 122 15.63 -20.20 -18.30
C ASP A 122 16.48 -20.74 -19.48
N PRO A 123 16.13 -20.40 -20.74
CA PRO A 123 16.92 -20.72 -21.92
C PRO A 123 18.32 -20.10 -21.95
N ASP A 124 18.55 -18.97 -21.29
CA ASP A 124 19.85 -18.31 -21.18
C ASP A 124 20.77 -19.09 -20.22
N CYS A 125 20.19 -19.96 -19.38
CA CYS A 125 20.89 -21.02 -18.65
C CYS A 125 21.08 -22.34 -19.40
N ALA A 126 20.59 -22.46 -20.64
CA ALA A 126 20.80 -23.65 -21.47
C ALA A 126 22.25 -23.70 -22.02
N GLY A 127 23.18 -23.97 -21.12
CA GLY A 127 24.61 -24.12 -21.36
C GLY A 127 25.39 -24.66 -20.16
N THR A 128 24.80 -24.62 -18.95
CA THR A 128 25.35 -25.18 -17.71
C THR A 128 24.72 -26.53 -17.34
N ASP A 129 23.80 -27.04 -18.16
CA ASP A 129 23.23 -28.38 -18.02
C ASP A 129 24.31 -29.41 -18.41
N ASP A 130 25.24 -29.60 -17.48
CA ASP A 130 26.27 -30.62 -17.45
C ASP A 130 25.57 -31.98 -17.31
N THR A 131 24.91 -32.38 -18.37
CA THR A 131 24.79 -33.79 -18.77
C THR A 131 26.17 -34.38 -19.16
N ALA A 132 27.28 -33.68 -18.85
CA ALA A 132 28.65 -34.19 -18.95
C ALA A 132 29.32 -34.36 -17.56
N ALA A 133 28.64 -35.00 -16.60
CA ALA A 133 29.31 -35.67 -15.49
C ALA A 133 28.79 -37.11 -15.29
N LEU A 134 29.44 -38.03 -16.03
CA LEU A 134 29.67 -39.47 -15.79
C LEU A 134 28.64 -40.29 -14.98
#